data_AF-A0AAU8HIL4-F1
#
_entry.id   AF-A0AAU8HIL4-F1
#
_cell.length_a   1.000
_cell.length_b   1.000
_cell.length_c   1.000
_cell.angle_alpha   90.00
_cell.angle_beta   90.00
_cell.angle_gamma   90.00
#
_symmetry.space_group_name_H-M   'P 1'
#
loop_
_entity.id
_entity.type
_entity.pdbx_description
1 polymer ?
#
loop_
_entity_poly.entity_id
_entity_poly.type
_entity_poly.pdbx_seq_one_letter_code
_entity_poly.pdbx_strand_id
1 'polypeptide(L)'
;MTGPVTKKSFSLPQDVAERLEREPNASAYVVDAVRARMRAEDLDAELARRGMTVTAEGRARARAQRAQVEQEWSPGRRAALRERSRRAAQEMLDGTDGSASAA
;
A
#
# COMPACT_ATOMS: atom_id res chain seq x y z
N MET A 1 -18.33 -0.47 -11.30
CA MET A 1 -19.33 -1.50 -10.95
C MET A 1 -19.12 -1.91 -9.51
N THR A 2 -20.08 -1.67 -8.61
CA THR A 2 -20.03 -2.17 -7.23
C THR A 2 -20.41 -3.64 -7.23
N GLY A 3 -19.43 -4.51 -6.93
CA GLY A 3 -19.67 -5.93 -6.71
C GLY A 3 -20.51 -6.18 -5.44
N PRO A 4 -20.93 -7.43 -5.17
CA PRO A 4 -21.72 -7.76 -3.99
C PRO A 4 -20.97 -7.37 -2.70
N VAL A 5 -21.67 -6.71 -1.78
CA VAL A 5 -21.12 -6.26 -0.49
C VAL A 5 -21.77 -7.05 0.64
N THR A 6 -20.96 -7.53 1.60
CA THR A 6 -21.44 -8.17 2.84
C THR A 6 -21.02 -7.34 4.04
N LYS A 7 -21.98 -7.00 4.91
CA LYS A 7 -21.70 -6.27 6.16
C LYS A 7 -21.22 -7.24 7.25
N LYS A 8 -20.17 -6.83 7.97
CA LYS A 8 -19.68 -7.50 9.19
C LYS A 8 -19.62 -6.49 10.32
N SER A 9 -19.90 -6.93 11.55
CA SER A 9 -19.83 -6.12 12.76
C SER A 9 -18.93 -6.81 13.77
N PHE A 10 -18.06 -6.04 14.42
CA PHE A 10 -17.07 -6.51 15.38
C PHE A 10 -16.87 -5.44 16.45
N SER A 11 -16.55 -5.87 17.67
CA SER A 11 -16.14 -4.98 18.76
C SER A 11 -14.68 -4.58 18.58
N LEU A 12 -14.34 -3.35 18.95
CA LEU A 12 -12.99 -2.80 18.81
C LEU A 12 -12.44 -2.34 20.16
N PRO A 13 -11.11 -2.41 20.35
CA PRO A 13 -10.43 -1.64 21.39
C PRO A 13 -10.74 -0.14 21.27
N GLN A 14 -10.84 0.54 22.41
CA GLN A 14 -11.25 1.95 22.49
C GLN A 14 -10.34 2.87 21.66
N ASP A 15 -9.02 2.66 21.73
CA ASP A 15 -8.02 3.42 20.98
C ASP A 15 -8.18 3.28 19.46
N VAL A 16 -8.57 2.09 18.99
CA VAL A 16 -8.83 1.83 17.58
C VAL A 16 -10.13 2.51 17.13
N ALA A 17 -11.18 2.47 17.95
CA ALA A 17 -12.44 3.16 17.68
C ALA A 17 -12.21 4.68 17.53
N GLU A 18 -11.54 5.30 18.49
CA GLU A 18 -11.21 6.74 18.46
C GLU A 18 -10.36 7.13 17.23
N ARG A 19 -9.45 6.25 16.80
CA ARG A 19 -8.67 6.49 15.59
C ARG A 19 -9.52 6.47 14.33
N LEU A 20 -10.47 5.54 14.23
CA LEU A 20 -11.39 5.39 13.10
C LEU A 20 -12.42 6.53 13.04
N GLU A 21 -12.85 7.06 14.18
CA GLU A 21 -13.73 8.23 14.25
C GLU A 21 -13.11 9.50 13.65
N ARG A 22 -11.78 9.58 13.62
CA ARG A 22 -11.05 10.68 12.96
C ARG A 22 -10.95 10.53 11.45
N GLU A 23 -11.29 9.36 10.89
CA GLU A 23 -11.25 9.13 9.46
C GLU A 23 -12.52 9.69 8.80
N PRO A 24 -12.42 10.44 7.68
CA PRO A 24 -13.58 10.91 6.94
C PRO A 24 -14.52 9.77 6.49
N ASN A 25 -13.95 8.57 6.30
CA ASN A 25 -14.70 7.36 6.01
C ASN A 25 -14.00 6.13 6.62
N ALA A 26 -14.43 5.74 7.82
CA ALA A 26 -13.87 4.59 8.54
C ALA A 26 -13.98 3.27 7.76
N SER A 27 -15.09 3.05 7.04
CA SER A 27 -15.28 1.79 6.29
C SER A 27 -14.32 1.69 5.12
N ALA A 28 -14.13 2.78 4.36
CA ALA A 28 -13.16 2.82 3.27
C ALA A 28 -11.73 2.62 3.80
N TYR A 29 -11.38 3.30 4.89
CA TYR A 29 -10.09 3.12 5.55
C TYR A 29 -9.81 1.66 5.93
N VAL A 30 -10.78 0.99 6.57
CA VAL A 30 -10.63 -0.42 6.98
C VAL A 30 -10.52 -1.33 5.75
N VAL A 31 -11.34 -1.11 4.72
CA VAL A 31 -11.26 -1.89 3.47
C VAL A 31 -9.88 -1.75 2.81
N ASP A 32 -9.34 -0.54 2.75
CA ASP A 32 -8.03 -0.29 2.16
C ASP A 32 -6.89 -0.91 2.99
N ALA A 33 -6.98 -0.84 4.33
CA ALA A 33 -6.04 -1.50 5.22
C ALA A 33 -6.06 -3.02 5.04
N VAL A 34 -7.25 -3.63 4.96
CA VAL A 34 -7.40 -5.08 4.72
C VAL A 34 -6.84 -5.45 3.35
N ARG A 35 -7.15 -4.69 2.29
CA ARG A 35 -6.59 -4.93 0.94
C ARG A 35 -5.08 -4.75 0.88
N ALA A 36 -4.52 -3.80 1.61
CA ALA A 36 -3.07 -3.65 1.73
C ALA A 36 -2.45 -4.88 2.41
N ARG A 37 -3.09 -5.40 3.46
CA ARG A 37 -2.65 -6.63 4.14
C ARG A 37 -2.70 -7.84 3.22
N MET A 38 -3.79 -8.05 2.50
CA MET A 38 -3.94 -9.16 1.54
C MET A 38 -2.84 -9.11 0.46
N ARG A 39 -2.60 -7.95 -0.15
CA ARG A 39 -1.53 -7.80 -1.15
C ARG A 39 -0.14 -8.14 -0.59
N ALA A 40 0.13 -7.82 0.68
CA ALA A 40 1.38 -8.17 1.32
C ALA A 40 1.49 -9.69 1.56
N GLU A 41 0.40 -10.36 1.95
CA GLU A 41 0.34 -11.81 2.10
C GLU A 41 0.55 -12.53 0.77
N ASP A 42 -0.08 -12.04 -0.30
CA ASP A 42 0.08 -12.58 -1.65
C ASP A 42 1.54 -12.47 -2.14
N LEU A 43 2.18 -11.33 -1.87
CA LEU A 43 3.60 -11.12 -2.19
C LEU A 43 4.49 -12.06 -1.39
N ASP A 44 4.28 -12.18 -0.08
CA ASP A 44 5.04 -13.10 0.78
C ASP A 44 4.90 -14.55 0.28
N ALA A 45 3.69 -14.96 -0.15
CA ALA A 45 3.44 -16.28 -0.72
C ALA A 45 4.17 -16.48 -2.06
N GLU A 46 4.21 -15.47 -2.94
CA GLU A 46 4.93 -15.56 -4.21
C GLU A 46 6.45 -15.63 -4.01
N LEU A 47 7.00 -14.88 -3.05
CA LEU A 47 8.41 -14.95 -2.70
C LEU A 47 8.77 -16.34 -2.15
N ALA A 48 7.93 -16.89 -1.27
CA ALA A 48 8.12 -18.23 -0.73
C ALA A 48 8.10 -19.31 -1.82
N ARG A 49 7.19 -19.21 -2.82
CA ARG A 49 7.17 -20.10 -4.00
C ARG A 49 8.48 -20.12 -4.77
N ARG A 50 9.25 -19.01 -4.72
CA ARG A 50 10.56 -18.87 -5.37
C ARG A 50 11.73 -19.20 -4.43
N GLY A 51 11.46 -19.79 -3.26
CA GLY A 51 12.48 -20.12 -2.27
C GLY A 51 13.02 -18.91 -1.48
N MET A 52 12.36 -17.76 -1.56
CA MET A 52 12.74 -16.55 -0.82
C MET A 52 11.86 -16.40 0.42
N THR A 53 12.41 -16.63 1.61
CA THR A 53 11.69 -16.48 2.87
C THR A 53 11.89 -15.08 3.45
N VAL A 54 10.81 -14.31 3.59
CA VAL A 54 10.82 -13.00 4.26
C VAL A 54 10.73 -13.20 5.77
N THR A 55 11.86 -13.07 6.47
CA THR A 55 11.92 -13.24 7.93
C THR A 55 11.49 -11.96 8.67
N ALA A 56 11.04 -12.12 9.92
CA ALA A 56 10.71 -10.98 10.77
C ALA A 56 11.93 -10.07 11.02
N GLU A 57 13.11 -10.68 11.23
CA GLU A 57 14.37 -9.96 11.40
C GLU A 57 14.75 -9.20 10.12
N GLY A 58 14.63 -9.84 8.95
CA GLY A 58 14.88 -9.21 7.65
C GLY A 58 13.96 -8.00 7.42
N ARG A 59 12.67 -8.13 7.76
CA ARG A 59 11.73 -7.00 7.72
C ARG A 59 12.12 -5.88 8.67
N ALA A 60 12.53 -6.19 9.90
CA ALA A 60 12.96 -5.19 10.86
C ALA A 60 14.21 -4.43 10.36
N ARG A 61 15.20 -5.16 9.83
CA ARG A 61 16.42 -4.59 9.25
C ARG A 61 16.11 -3.69 8.04
N ALA A 62 15.27 -4.15 7.12
CA ALA A 62 14.85 -3.37 5.95
C ALA A 62 14.11 -2.09 6.37
N ARG A 63 13.23 -2.16 7.38
CA ARG A 63 12.55 -0.97 7.93
C ARG A 63 13.52 0.01 8.56
N ALA A 64 14.50 -0.47 9.33
CA ALA A 64 15.51 0.39 9.95
C ALA A 64 16.36 1.11 8.91
N GLN A 65 16.85 0.38 7.90
CA GLN A 65 17.62 0.97 6.79
C GLN A 65 16.80 2.02 6.03
N ARG A 66 15.54 1.72 5.74
CA ARG A 66 14.64 2.68 5.09
C ARG A 66 14.42 3.93 5.95
N ALA A 67 14.16 3.77 7.25
CA ALA A 67 13.97 4.89 8.16
C ALA A 67 15.23 5.77 8.29
N GLN A 68 16.41 5.18 8.23
CA GLN A 68 17.68 5.92 8.19
C GLN A 68 17.78 6.77 6.92
N VAL A 69 17.54 6.16 5.75
CA VAL A 69 17.54 6.89 4.47
C VAL A 69 16.49 8.00 4.46
N GLU A 70 15.30 7.76 5.01
CA GLU A 70 14.23 8.75 5.10
C GLU A 70 14.58 9.93 6.01
N GLN A 71 15.36 9.73 7.08
CA GLN A 71 15.85 10.81 7.95
C GLN A 71 16.85 11.72 7.22
N GLU A 72 17.68 11.15 6.35
CA GLU A 72 18.66 11.90 5.55
C GLU A 72 18.02 12.72 4.42
N TRP A 73 16.75 12.47 4.12
CA TRP A 73 16.05 13.17 3.03
C TRP A 73 15.47 14.51 3.49
N SER A 74 15.98 15.59 2.91
CA SER A 74 15.36 16.91 3.04
C SER A 74 13.89 16.89 2.60
N PRO A 75 13.01 17.73 3.19
CA PRO A 75 11.61 17.83 2.77
C PRO A 75 11.44 18.04 1.25
N GLY A 76 12.32 18.83 0.62
CA GLY A 76 12.31 19.05 -0.83
C GLY A 76 12.63 17.79 -1.64
N ARG A 77 13.53 16.93 -1.16
CA ARG A 77 13.86 15.65 -1.81
C ARG A 77 12.68 14.68 -1.79
N ARG A 78 11.95 14.63 -0.67
CA ARG A 78 10.72 13.83 -0.54
C ARG A 78 9.63 14.29 -1.50
N ALA A 79 9.39 15.60 -1.58
CA ALA A 79 8.40 16.18 -2.49
C ALA A 79 8.75 15.88 -3.95
N ALA A 80 10.01 16.08 -4.35
CA ALA A 80 10.48 15.80 -5.70
C ALA A 80 10.34 14.31 -6.09
N LEU A 81 10.60 13.38 -5.17
CA LEU A 81 10.41 11.96 -5.45
C LEU A 81 8.94 11.63 -5.68
N ARG A 82 8.03 12.13 -4.83
CA ARG A 82 6.58 11.88 -5.00
C ARG A 82 6.06 12.42 -6.33
N GLU A 83 6.54 13.61 -6.73
CA GLU A 83 6.16 14.22 -7.99
C GLU A 83 6.61 13.36 -9.18
N ARG A 84 7.87 12.89 -9.16
CA ARG A 84 8.37 11.96 -10.19
C ARG A 84 7.57 10.66 -10.24
N SER A 85 7.26 10.06 -9.09
CA SER A 85 6.47 8.84 -9.04
C SER A 85 5.04 9.06 -9.56
N ARG A 86 4.40 10.19 -9.25
CA ARG A 86 3.07 10.53 -9.77
C ARG A 86 3.09 10.68 -11.28
N ARG A 87 4.08 11.41 -11.81
CA ARG A 87 4.24 11.59 -13.26
C ARG A 87 4.46 10.26 -13.97
N ALA A 88 5.36 9.42 -13.47
CA ALA A 88 5.60 8.09 -14.03
C ALA A 88 4.34 7.21 -14.00
N ALA A 89 3.52 7.31 -12.94
CA ALA A 89 2.25 6.59 -12.87
C ALA A 89 1.23 7.09 -13.90
N GLN A 90 1.16 8.40 -14.15
CA GLN A 90 0.32 8.98 -15.19
C GLN A 90 0.76 8.53 -16.58
N GLU A 91 2.06 8.60 -16.87
CA GLU A 91 2.63 8.13 -18.14
C GLU A 91 2.34 6.65 -18.40
N MET A 92 2.40 5.80 -17.37
CA MET A 92 2.03 4.38 -17.51
C MET A 92 0.54 4.16 -17.82
N LEU A 93 -0.35 5.01 -17.30
CA LEU A 93 -1.78 4.93 -17.58
C LEU A 93 -2.11 5.43 -18.99
N ASP A 94 -1.52 6.55 -19.40
CA ASP A 94 -1.72 7.14 -20.72
C ASP A 94 -1.11 6.27 -21.83
N GLY A 95 0.02 5.60 -21.54
CA GLY A 95 0.70 4.70 -22.48
C GLY A 95 -0.03 3.39 -22.77
N THR A 96 -0.96 2.97 -21.88
CA THR A 96 -1.79 1.77 -22.10
C THR A 96 -2.93 1.97 -23.11
N ASP A 97 -3.30 3.22 -23.41
CA ASP A 97 -4.36 3.51 -24.38
C ASP A 97 -3.87 3.44 -25.85
N GLY A 98 -2.56 3.34 -26.08
CA GLY A 98 -1.96 3.34 -27.42
C GLY A 98 -1.75 1.97 -28.08
N SER A 99 -1.80 0.85 -27.33
CA SER A 99 -1.51 -0.50 -27.90
C SER A 99 -2.72 -1.38 -28.17
N ALA A 100 -3.94 -0.90 -27.91
CA ALA A 100 -5.18 -1.65 -28.16
C ALA A 100 -5.82 -1.40 -29.55
N SER A 101 -5.19 -0.63 -30.43
CA SER A 101 -5.68 -0.34 -31.79
C SER A 101 -4.73 -0.86 -32.88
N ALA A 102 -4.46 -2.16 -32.88
CA ALA A 102 -3.85 -2.85 -34.01
C ALA A 102 -4.18 -4.35 -33.95
N ALA A 103 -5.43 -4.70 -34.30
CA ALA A 103 -5.83 -6.05 -34.68
C ALA A 103 -7.03 -5.98 -35.65
#